data_AF-A0A327PP69-F1
#
_entry.id   AF-A0A327PP69-F1
#
_cell.length_a   1.000
_cell.length_b   1.000
_cell.length_c   1.000
_cell.angle_alpha   90.00
_cell.angle_beta   90.00
_cell.angle_gamma   90.00
#
_symmetry.space_group_name_H-M   'P 1'
#
loop_
_entity.id
_entity.type
_entity.pdbx_description
1 polymer ?
#
loop_
_entity_poly.entity_id
_entity_poly.type
_entity_poly.pdbx_seq_one_letter_code
_entity_poly.pdbx_strand_id
1 'polypeptide(L)'
;MYYRFGKAFYFLSVTLFIFFLLYFYSALPENVSYSYDENGLSPEKLEKGAFFYGMIAIFIIMNVIVLLPPKLLETKNHKGLIRVFPIGDRFRDYYLAWFYSFGGILNLSLGMLVFYTHAINNQEVIAASQFNFFFYLIPGLFVLWVLGLFGILVGKFNQVKNNS
;
A
#
# COMPACT_ATOMS: atom_id res chain seq x y z
N MET A 1 -15.56 -14.61 -1.85
CA MET A 1 -15.71 -13.64 -2.98
C MET A 1 -14.87 -12.40 -2.73
N TYR A 2 -14.84 -11.90 -1.49
CA TYR A 2 -14.06 -10.74 -1.07
C TYR A 2 -12.55 -10.94 -1.21
N TYR A 3 -12.07 -12.17 -0.98
CA TYR A 3 -10.68 -12.54 -1.21
C TYR A 3 -10.20 -12.28 -2.66
N ARG A 4 -11.03 -12.63 -3.64
CA ARG A 4 -10.69 -12.46 -5.07
C ARG A 4 -10.61 -10.97 -5.42
N PHE A 5 -11.53 -10.18 -4.86
CA PHE A 5 -11.50 -8.73 -5.00
C PHE A 5 -10.24 -8.13 -4.36
N GLY A 6 -9.90 -8.52 -3.13
CA GLY A 6 -8.68 -8.08 -2.46
C GLY A 6 -7.42 -8.42 -3.28
N LYS A 7 -7.34 -9.63 -3.82
CA LYS A 7 -6.25 -10.02 -4.74
C LYS A 7 -6.21 -9.17 -6.01
N ALA A 8 -7.34 -8.94 -6.66
CA ALA A 8 -7.40 -8.11 -7.86
C ALA A 8 -6.95 -6.68 -7.58
N PHE A 9 -7.41 -6.07 -6.48
CA PHE A 9 -6.98 -4.75 -6.05
C PHE A 9 -5.47 -4.69 -5.76
N TYR A 10 -4.92 -5.71 -5.08
CA TYR A 10 -3.49 -5.84 -4.83
C TYR A 10 -2.67 -5.90 -6.13
N PHE A 11 -3.04 -6.76 -7.08
CA PHE A 11 -2.30 -6.87 -8.34
C PHE A 11 -2.43 -5.62 -9.20
N LEU A 12 -3.61 -5.01 -9.24
CA LEU A 12 -3.82 -3.75 -9.93
C LEU A 12 -2.93 -2.64 -9.34
N SER A 13 -2.84 -2.55 -8.01
CA SER A 13 -2.00 -1.54 -7.36
C SER A 13 -0.51 -1.78 -7.59
N VAL A 14 -0.06 -3.05 -7.66
CA VAL A 14 1.31 -3.40 -8.09
C VAL A 14 1.58 -2.88 -9.49
N THR A 15 0.70 -3.17 -10.45
CA THR A 15 0.86 -2.73 -11.84
C THR A 15 0.87 -1.20 -11.94
N LEU A 16 -0.05 -0.53 -11.24
CA LEU A 16 -0.11 0.93 -11.20
C LEU A 16 1.15 1.53 -10.61
N PHE A 17 1.68 0.97 -9.51
CA PHE A 17 2.93 1.42 -8.92
C PHE A 17 4.10 1.31 -9.91
N ILE A 18 4.26 0.15 -10.55
CA ILE A 18 5.33 -0.06 -11.54
C ILE A 18 5.19 0.92 -12.70
N PHE A 19 3.97 1.11 -13.21
CA PHE A 19 3.70 2.05 -14.28
C PHE A 19 4.07 3.49 -13.88
N PHE A 20 3.63 3.95 -12.70
CA PHE A 20 3.99 5.28 -12.19
C PHE A 20 5.49 5.43 -11.97
N LEU A 21 6.15 4.42 -11.37
CA LEU A 21 7.58 4.46 -11.14
C LEU A 21 8.35 4.63 -12.44
N LEU A 22 8.04 3.84 -13.47
CA LEU A 22 8.72 3.93 -14.77
C LEU A 22 8.42 5.25 -15.49
N TYR A 23 7.14 5.63 -15.53
CA TYR A 23 6.70 6.85 -16.20
C TYR A 23 7.36 8.09 -15.59
N PHE A 24 7.26 8.26 -14.28
CA PHE A 24 7.82 9.42 -13.59
C PHE A 24 9.34 9.37 -13.53
N TYR A 25 9.94 8.20 -13.39
CA TYR A 25 11.39 8.06 -13.51
C TYR A 25 11.87 8.62 -14.85
N SER A 26 11.22 8.30 -15.96
CA SER A 26 11.65 8.81 -17.28
C SER A 26 11.67 10.34 -17.34
N ALA A 27 10.76 11.01 -16.63
CA ALA A 27 10.57 12.46 -16.62
C ALA A 27 11.23 13.19 -15.42
N LEU A 28 11.99 12.50 -14.55
CA LEU A 28 12.69 13.15 -13.45
C LEU A 28 14.05 13.72 -13.89
N PRO A 29 14.48 14.88 -13.34
CA PRO A 29 15.83 15.43 -13.51
C PRO A 29 16.88 14.51 -12.86
N GLU A 30 18.16 14.71 -13.19
CA GLU A 30 19.28 13.89 -12.71
C GLU A 30 19.45 13.93 -11.18
N ASN A 31 19.11 15.06 -10.57
CA ASN A 31 19.05 15.25 -9.13
C ASN A 31 17.62 15.52 -8.69
N VAL A 32 17.14 14.72 -7.75
CA VAL A 32 15.77 14.73 -7.24
C VAL A 32 15.71 15.38 -5.87
N SER A 33 14.78 16.30 -5.70
CA SER A 33 14.48 17.03 -4.47
C SER A 33 13.25 16.45 -3.77
N TYR A 34 13.28 16.35 -2.44
CA TYR A 34 12.13 15.89 -1.62
C TYR A 34 11.44 17.01 -0.83
N SER A 35 12.12 18.14 -0.66
CA SER A 35 11.61 19.32 0.02
C SER A 35 12.27 20.57 -0.55
N TYR A 36 11.53 21.68 -0.50
CA TYR A 36 12.08 23.01 -0.71
C TYR A 36 12.02 23.74 0.63
N ASP A 37 13.11 24.40 1.00
CA ASP A 37 13.17 25.30 2.14
C ASP A 37 12.38 26.59 1.85
N GLU A 38 12.11 27.41 2.87
CA GLU A 38 11.37 28.68 2.76
C GLU A 38 11.98 29.65 1.73
N ASN A 39 13.26 29.48 1.42
CA ASN A 39 14.00 30.23 0.40
C ASN A 39 13.93 29.62 -1.01
N GLY A 40 13.14 28.56 -1.23
CA GLY A 40 13.03 27.85 -2.51
C GLY A 40 14.26 27.00 -2.87
N LEU A 41 15.21 26.87 -1.95
CA LEU A 41 16.40 26.03 -2.12
C LEU A 41 16.08 24.60 -1.69
N SER A 42 16.50 23.61 -2.49
CA SER A 42 16.44 22.19 -2.09
C SER A 42 17.81 21.76 -1.55
N PRO A 43 18.01 21.73 -0.22
CA PRO A 43 19.29 21.37 0.38
C PRO A 43 19.62 19.88 0.20
N GLU A 44 18.61 19.01 0.15
CA GLU A 44 18.79 17.58 -0.09
C GLU A 44 18.50 17.25 -1.55
N LYS A 45 19.55 16.80 -2.26
CA LYS A 45 19.45 16.31 -3.63
C LYS A 45 19.91 14.86 -3.64
N LEU A 46 19.09 13.98 -4.19
CA LEU A 46 19.36 12.57 -4.29
C LEU A 46 19.44 12.20 -5.77
N GLU A 47 20.43 11.39 -6.14
CA GLU A 47 20.58 10.97 -7.53
C GLU A 47 19.33 10.21 -8.00
N LYS A 48 18.85 10.53 -9.19
CA LYS A 48 17.69 9.89 -9.82
C LYS A 48 17.75 8.35 -9.77
N GLY A 49 18.95 7.79 -10.01
CA GLY A 49 19.19 6.36 -9.92
C GLY A 49 18.97 5.81 -8.51
N ALA A 50 19.55 6.47 -7.50
CA ALA A 50 19.39 6.07 -6.10
C ALA A 50 17.92 6.17 -5.64
N PHE A 51 17.16 7.18 -6.07
CA PHE A 51 15.71 7.24 -5.82
C PHE A 51 14.98 6.04 -6.42
N PHE A 52 15.22 5.75 -7.70
CA PHE A 52 14.56 4.67 -8.42
C PHE A 52 14.82 3.30 -7.77
N TYR A 53 16.09 2.96 -7.54
CA TYR A 53 16.45 1.68 -6.93
C TYR A 53 16.02 1.61 -5.46
N GLY A 54 16.04 2.72 -4.73
CA GLY A 54 15.49 2.81 -3.37
C GLY A 54 13.99 2.49 -3.35
N MET A 55 13.21 3.08 -4.26
CA MET A 55 11.77 2.80 -4.37
C MET A 55 11.48 1.34 -4.76
N ILE A 56 12.27 0.75 -5.65
CA ILE A 56 12.17 -0.69 -5.98
C ILE A 56 12.45 -1.54 -4.74
N ALA A 57 13.51 -1.24 -4.00
CA ALA A 57 13.88 -2.01 -2.81
C ALA A 57 12.77 -1.95 -1.74
N ILE A 58 12.27 -0.75 -1.44
CA ILE A 58 11.15 -0.55 -0.50
C ILE A 58 9.91 -1.30 -0.98
N PHE A 59 9.57 -1.18 -2.27
CA PHE A 59 8.42 -1.87 -2.85
C PHE A 59 8.52 -3.39 -2.68
N ILE A 60 9.67 -3.99 -3.00
CA ILE A 60 9.88 -5.44 -2.86
C ILE A 60 9.75 -5.86 -1.39
N ILE A 61 10.44 -5.19 -0.48
CA ILE A 61 10.44 -5.52 0.95
C ILE A 61 9.01 -5.46 1.50
N MET A 62 8.29 -4.36 1.23
CA MET A 62 6.92 -4.18 1.71
C MET A 62 5.98 -5.24 1.15
N ASN A 63 6.06 -5.56 -0.14
CA ASN A 63 5.20 -6.58 -0.75
C ASN A 63 5.49 -7.99 -0.21
N VAL A 64 6.75 -8.32 0.06
CA VAL A 64 7.11 -9.60 0.69
C VAL A 64 6.50 -9.70 2.09
N ILE A 65 6.64 -8.65 2.91
CA ILE A 65 6.09 -8.60 4.28
C ILE A 65 4.57 -8.77 4.24
N VAL A 66 3.88 -8.07 3.32
CA VAL A 66 2.42 -8.11 3.22
C VAL A 66 1.89 -9.45 2.73
N LEU A 67 2.59 -10.08 1.78
CA LEU A 67 2.16 -11.36 1.22
C LEU A 67 2.44 -12.56 2.13
N LEU A 68 3.33 -12.42 3.11
CA LEU A 68 3.70 -13.51 4.01
C LEU A 68 2.50 -14.06 4.80
N PRO A 69 1.77 -13.26 5.61
CA PRO A 69 0.63 -13.75 6.38
C PRO A 69 -0.48 -14.44 5.56
N PRO A 70 -1.00 -13.85 4.45
CA PRO A 70 -2.04 -14.50 3.67
C PRO A 70 -1.52 -15.77 2.98
N LYS A 71 -0.26 -15.80 2.49
CA LYS A 71 0.31 -17.02 1.91
C LYS A 71 0.48 -18.12 2.95
N LEU A 72 0.94 -17.81 4.17
CA LEU A 72 1.06 -18.80 5.25
C LEU A 72 -0.30 -19.41 5.63
N LEU A 73 -1.37 -18.61 5.57
CA LEU A 73 -2.73 -19.07 5.80
C LEU A 73 -3.28 -19.90 4.62
N GLU A 74 -2.92 -19.57 3.38
CA GLU A 74 -3.29 -20.32 2.18
C GLU A 74 -2.59 -21.68 2.11
N THR A 75 -1.27 -21.72 2.37
CA THR A 75 -0.44 -22.93 2.27
C THR A 75 -0.53 -23.86 3.48
N LYS A 76 -1.28 -23.48 4.52
CA LYS A 76 -1.43 -24.24 5.78
C LYS A 76 -0.13 -24.40 6.57
N ASN A 77 0.85 -23.53 6.36
CA ASN A 77 2.16 -23.64 7.01
C ASN A 77 2.17 -23.13 8.47
N HIS A 78 1.11 -22.47 8.94
CA HIS A 78 1.06 -21.90 10.29
C HIS A 78 -0.11 -22.43 11.14
N LYS A 79 0.18 -23.34 12.08
CA LYS A 79 -0.83 -24.02 12.92
C LYS A 79 -1.71 -23.07 13.74
N GLY A 80 -1.16 -21.98 14.26
CA GLY A 80 -1.92 -20.97 15.03
C GLY A 80 -2.99 -20.25 14.20
N LEU A 81 -2.59 -19.68 13.04
CA LEU A 81 -3.50 -18.98 12.14
C LEU A 81 -4.64 -19.86 11.61
N ILE A 82 -4.36 -21.14 11.31
CA ILE A 82 -5.37 -22.10 10.84
C ILE A 82 -6.39 -22.44 11.93
N ARG A 83 -5.97 -22.45 13.20
CA ARG A 83 -6.88 -22.66 14.33
C ARG A 83 -7.86 -21.50 14.49
N VAL A 84 -7.40 -20.27 14.26
CA VAL A 84 -8.25 -19.06 14.36
C VAL A 84 -9.15 -18.91 13.14
N PHE A 85 -8.62 -19.17 11.94
CA PHE A 85 -9.32 -19.04 10.66
C PHE A 85 -9.30 -20.38 9.88
N PRO A 86 -10.17 -21.34 10.24
CA PRO A 86 -10.19 -22.66 9.63
C PRO A 86 -10.73 -22.64 8.19
N ILE A 87 -10.49 -23.73 7.46
CA ILE A 87 -11.00 -23.92 6.10
C ILE A 87 -12.54 -24.02 6.14
N GLY A 88 -13.21 -23.27 5.27
CA GLY A 88 -14.68 -23.19 5.24
C GLY A 88 -15.27 -22.06 6.09
N ASP A 89 -14.47 -21.39 6.92
CA ASP A 89 -14.92 -20.23 7.68
C ASP A 89 -15.00 -18.97 6.79
N ARG A 90 -16.16 -18.29 6.83
CA ARG A 90 -16.38 -17.01 6.15
C ARG A 90 -15.39 -15.94 6.59
N PHE A 91 -14.96 -15.94 7.85
CA PHE A 91 -14.02 -14.93 8.36
C PHE A 91 -12.61 -15.12 7.82
N ARG A 92 -12.27 -16.32 7.34
CA ARG A 92 -11.02 -16.55 6.60
C ARG A 92 -10.99 -15.77 5.28
N ASP A 93 -12.10 -15.74 4.54
CA ASP A 93 -12.22 -14.96 3.28
C ASP A 93 -12.04 -13.46 3.55
N TYR A 94 -12.64 -12.95 4.63
CA TYR A 94 -12.52 -11.54 5.04
C TYR A 94 -11.10 -11.19 5.49
N TYR A 95 -10.48 -12.04 6.30
CA TYR A 95 -9.12 -11.81 6.80
C TYR A 95 -8.09 -11.81 5.66
N LEU A 96 -8.23 -12.75 4.72
CA LEU A 96 -7.39 -12.76 3.52
C LEU A 96 -7.61 -11.49 2.69
N ALA A 97 -8.87 -11.13 2.42
CA ALA A 97 -9.20 -9.91 1.68
C ALA A 97 -8.63 -8.65 2.33
N TRP A 98 -8.71 -8.56 3.67
CA TRP A 98 -8.16 -7.47 4.46
C TRP A 98 -6.65 -7.34 4.29
N PHE A 99 -5.90 -8.45 4.33
CA PHE A 99 -4.45 -8.43 4.08
C PHE A 99 -4.09 -8.02 2.66
N TYR A 100 -4.77 -8.57 1.64
CA TYR A 100 -4.49 -8.14 0.26
C TYR A 100 -4.86 -6.67 0.04
N SER A 101 -5.92 -6.18 0.69
CA SER A 101 -6.29 -4.75 0.65
C SER A 101 -5.22 -3.85 1.29
N PHE A 102 -4.54 -4.32 2.34
CA PHE A 102 -3.41 -3.61 2.94
C PHE A 102 -2.28 -3.41 1.94
N GLY A 103 -1.89 -4.47 1.22
CA GLY A 103 -0.87 -4.38 0.17
C GLY A 103 -1.30 -3.47 -0.96
N GLY A 104 -2.59 -3.52 -1.30
CA GLY A 104 -3.24 -2.56 -2.18
C GLY A 104 -2.97 -1.11 -1.79
N ILE A 105 -3.32 -0.75 -0.56
CA ILE A 105 -3.13 0.60 0.01
C ILE A 105 -1.65 0.98 0.05
N LEU A 106 -0.76 0.09 0.48
CA LEU A 106 0.69 0.36 0.53
C LEU A 106 1.27 0.67 -0.85
N ASN A 107 0.92 -0.10 -1.87
CA ASN A 107 1.38 0.15 -3.23
C ASN A 107 0.85 1.47 -3.79
N LEU A 108 -0.40 1.83 -3.47
CA LEU A 108 -0.95 3.15 -3.81
C LEU A 108 -0.20 4.26 -3.07
N SER A 109 0.11 4.10 -1.79
CA SER A 109 0.91 5.07 -1.03
C SER A 109 2.29 5.28 -1.64
N LEU A 110 2.97 4.20 -2.04
CA LEU A 110 4.25 4.28 -2.74
C LEU A 110 4.11 4.96 -4.11
N GLY A 111 3.06 4.64 -4.86
CA GLY A 111 2.77 5.29 -6.14
C GLY A 111 2.52 6.78 -5.98
N MET A 112 1.79 7.18 -4.93
CA MET A 112 1.57 8.58 -4.57
C MET A 112 2.88 9.26 -4.20
N LEU A 113 3.78 8.60 -3.46
CA LEU A 113 5.09 9.16 -3.14
C LEU A 113 5.88 9.47 -4.41
N VAL A 114 5.97 8.53 -5.35
CA VAL A 114 6.64 8.76 -6.64
C VAL A 114 5.98 9.93 -7.40
N PHE A 115 4.66 9.96 -7.42
CA PHE A 115 3.90 11.03 -8.05
C PHE A 115 4.22 12.40 -7.44
N TYR A 116 4.24 12.52 -6.11
CA TYR A 116 4.57 13.76 -5.42
C TYR A 116 6.01 14.19 -5.68
N THR A 117 6.96 13.25 -5.63
CA THR A 117 8.35 13.55 -5.98
C THR A 117 8.45 14.10 -7.41
N HIS A 118 7.74 13.52 -8.36
CA HIS A 118 7.69 14.04 -9.73
C HIS A 118 7.07 15.46 -9.80
N ALA A 119 5.95 15.69 -9.13
CA ALA A 119 5.28 16.98 -9.12
C ALA A 119 6.15 18.10 -8.50
N ILE A 120 6.86 17.79 -7.41
CA ILE A 120 7.79 18.71 -6.75
C ILE A 120 8.94 19.10 -7.69
N ASN A 121 9.48 18.14 -8.44
CA ASN A 121 10.63 18.39 -9.33
C ASN A 121 10.24 18.97 -10.69
N ASN A 122 8.94 19.12 -11.00
CA ASN A 122 8.42 19.63 -12.26
C ASN A 122 7.33 20.70 -12.05
N GLN A 123 7.55 21.61 -11.09
CA GLN A 123 6.59 22.65 -10.66
C GLN A 123 6.14 23.63 -11.74
N GLU A 124 6.74 23.62 -12.93
CA GLU A 124 6.27 24.43 -14.06
C GLU A 124 4.86 24.03 -14.57
N VAL A 125 4.37 22.84 -14.19
CA VAL A 125 3.15 22.25 -14.78
C VAL A 125 1.95 22.18 -13.82
N ILE A 126 2.14 22.02 -12.49
CA ILE A 126 1.02 21.79 -11.56
C ILE A 126 1.24 22.45 -10.18
N ALA A 127 0.27 23.25 -9.74
CA ALA A 127 0.27 23.84 -8.40
C ALA A 127 0.03 22.78 -7.31
N ALA A 128 0.85 22.80 -6.25
CA ALA A 128 0.79 21.84 -5.15
C ALA A 128 -0.59 21.72 -4.45
N SER A 129 -1.38 22.81 -4.47
CA SER A 129 -2.73 22.85 -3.91
C SER A 129 -3.73 21.92 -4.61
N GLN A 130 -3.46 21.50 -5.84
CA GLN A 130 -4.31 20.55 -6.58
C GLN A 130 -4.22 19.11 -6.02
N PHE A 131 -3.24 18.82 -5.17
CA PHE A 131 -3.01 17.48 -4.62
C PHE A 131 -3.54 17.29 -3.20
N ASN A 132 -4.28 18.26 -2.67
CA ASN A 132 -4.85 18.19 -1.33
C ASN A 132 -5.73 16.96 -1.10
N PHE A 133 -6.47 16.51 -2.12
CA PHE A 133 -7.28 15.29 -2.04
C PHE A 133 -6.46 14.07 -1.63
N PHE A 134 -5.27 13.89 -2.20
CA PHE A 134 -4.45 12.72 -1.95
C PHE A 134 -3.82 12.71 -0.55
N PHE A 135 -3.56 13.88 0.03
CA PHE A 135 -3.14 14.01 1.43
C PHE A 135 -4.19 13.46 2.40
N TYR A 136 -5.47 13.51 2.06
CA TYR A 136 -6.54 12.92 2.87
C TYR A 136 -6.90 11.49 2.46
N LEU A 137 -6.70 11.13 1.19
CA LEU A 137 -7.03 9.80 0.67
C LEU A 137 -6.26 8.70 1.38
N ILE A 138 -4.92 8.82 1.48
CA ILE A 138 -4.08 7.76 2.07
C ILE A 138 -4.39 7.55 3.56
N PRO A 139 -4.42 8.59 4.42
CA PRO A 139 -4.86 8.44 5.81
C PRO A 139 -6.27 7.87 5.93
N GLY A 140 -7.20 8.34 5.09
CA GLY A 140 -8.58 7.83 5.06
C GLY A 140 -8.65 6.33 4.75
N LEU A 141 -7.89 5.86 3.76
CA LEU A 141 -7.79 4.43 3.42
C LEU A 141 -7.22 3.61 4.59
N PHE A 142 -6.20 4.12 5.29
CA PHE A 142 -5.66 3.44 6.48
C PHE A 142 -6.68 3.38 7.62
N VAL A 143 -7.41 4.46 7.89
CA VAL A 143 -8.47 4.45 8.92
C VAL A 143 -9.55 3.42 8.58
N LEU A 144 -10.05 3.43 7.34
CA LEU A 144 -11.03 2.44 6.88
C LEU A 144 -10.51 1.01 6.96
N TRP A 145 -9.24 0.81 6.63
CA TRP A 145 -8.59 -0.50 6.73
C TRP A 145 -8.48 -0.99 8.18
N VAL A 146 -8.10 -0.13 9.13
CA VAL A 146 -8.08 -0.46 10.57
C VAL A 146 -9.48 -0.78 11.08
N LEU A 147 -10.48 0.04 10.75
CA LEU A 147 -11.87 -0.23 11.12
C LEU A 147 -12.38 -1.56 10.55
N GLY A 148 -11.97 -1.89 9.32
CA GLY A 148 -12.22 -3.19 8.70
C GLY A 148 -11.68 -4.36 9.53
N LEU A 149 -10.48 -4.23 10.09
CA LEU A 149 -9.91 -5.26 10.98
C LEU A 149 -10.78 -5.45 12.23
N PHE A 150 -11.14 -4.36 12.90
CA PHE A 150 -11.98 -4.42 14.09
C PHE A 150 -13.32 -5.09 13.81
N GLY A 151 -13.96 -4.76 12.68
CA GLY A 151 -15.21 -5.39 12.24
C GLY A 151 -15.05 -6.91 12.05
N ILE A 152 -13.96 -7.35 11.42
CA ILE A 152 -13.66 -8.78 11.22
C ILE A 152 -13.46 -9.49 12.57
N LEU A 153 -12.68 -8.90 13.48
CA LEU A 153 -12.37 -9.48 14.79
C LEU A 153 -13.61 -9.56 15.68
N VAL A 154 -14.38 -8.48 15.83
CA VAL A 154 -15.63 -8.47 16.61
C VAL A 154 -16.62 -9.49 16.05
N GLY A 155 -16.78 -9.54 14.73
CA GLY A 155 -17.62 -10.54 14.07
C GLY A 155 -17.15 -11.97 14.38
N LYS A 156 -15.84 -12.21 14.40
CA LYS A 156 -15.26 -13.51 14.71
C LYS A 156 -15.50 -13.90 16.18
N PHE A 157 -15.32 -12.98 17.12
CA PHE A 157 -15.60 -13.24 18.54
C PHE A 157 -17.07 -13.59 18.79
N ASN A 158 -18.00 -12.85 18.17
CA ASN A 158 -19.42 -13.12 18.30
C ASN A 158 -19.81 -14.48 17.71
N GLN A 159 -19.18 -14.92 16.62
CA GLN A 159 -19.40 -16.26 16.05
C GLN A 159 -18.98 -17.36 17.03
N VAL A 160 -17.84 -17.20 17.71
CA VAL A 160 -17.37 -18.18 18.70
C VAL A 160 -18.30 -18.22 19.91
N LYS A 161 -18.76 -17.06 20.40
CA LYS A 161 -19.69 -16.97 21.53
C LYS A 161 -21.03 -17.64 21.26
N ASN A 162 -21.59 -17.48 20.06
CA ASN A 162 -22.93 -17.97 19.73
C ASN A 162 -22.96 -19.44 19.28
N ASN A 163 -21.80 -20.00 18.91
CA ASN A 163 -21.66 -21.43 18.54
C ASN A 163 -21.20 -22.30 19.72
N SER A 164 -21.06 -21.72 20.92
CA SER A 164 -20.77 -22.42 22.18
C SER A 164 -22.02 -22.48 23.05
#